data_AF-A0A286C4K3-F1
#
_entry.id   AF-A0A286C4K3-F1
#
_cell.length_a   1.000
_cell.length_b   1.000
_cell.length_c   1.000
_cell.angle_alpha   90.00
_cell.angle_beta   90.00
_cell.angle_gamma   90.00
#
_symmetry.space_group_name_H-M   'P 1'
#
loop_
_entity.id
_entity.type
_entity.pdbx_description
1 polymer ?
#
loop_
_entity_poly.entity_id
_entity_poly.type
_entity_poly.pdbx_seq_one_letter_code
_entity_poly.pdbx_strand_id
1 'polypeptide(L)'
;MPYHIECRRWFQKTYGNTYHSVRVHKDGAQILTVPFSYGYGDQCLETALSAMADAGLIPPRTRHGNGGYLESGTRWVREDLGALYTVVDVDRKKDL
;
A
#
# COMPACT_ATOMS: atom_id res chain seq x y z
N MET A 1 11.87 -15.23 -0.15
CA MET A 1 11.04 -14.94 1.03
C MET A 1 9.79 -14.17 0.61
N PRO A 2 8.72 -14.08 1.44
CA PRO A 2 7.54 -13.28 1.09
C PRO A 2 7.90 -11.79 0.96
N TYR A 3 7.10 -11.05 0.19
CA TYR A 3 7.17 -9.59 0.20
C TYR A 3 6.74 -9.06 1.57
N HIS A 4 7.31 -7.91 1.97
CA HIS A 4 6.84 -7.16 3.12
C HIS A 4 6.46 -5.73 2.71
N ILE A 5 5.21 -5.37 2.93
CA ILE A 5 4.64 -4.05 2.59
C ILE A 5 4.58 -3.19 3.86
N GLU A 6 5.31 -2.09 3.88
CA GLU A 6 5.25 -1.10 4.94
C GLU A 6 4.43 0.12 4.50
N CYS A 7 3.31 0.34 5.17
CA CYS A 7 2.51 1.55 5.04
C CYS A 7 2.74 2.47 6.24
N ARG A 8 3.00 3.75 5.96
CA ARG A 8 2.91 4.82 6.97
C ARG A 8 1.78 5.75 6.60
N ARG A 9 0.90 6.08 7.54
CA ARG A 9 -0.25 6.96 7.31
C ARG A 9 -0.19 8.21 8.18
N TRP A 10 -0.62 9.34 7.64
CA TRP A 10 -0.71 10.63 8.31
C TRP A 10 -2.13 11.17 8.18
N PHE A 11 -2.75 11.48 9.30
CA PHE A 11 -4.04 12.16 9.33
C PHE A 11 -3.87 13.67 9.44
N GLN A 12 -4.36 14.40 8.45
CA GLN A 12 -4.41 15.86 8.41
C GLN A 12 -5.72 16.35 9.05
N LYS A 13 -5.65 16.79 10.30
CA LYS A 13 -6.82 17.21 11.09
C LYS A 13 -7.63 18.35 10.48
N THR A 14 -6.99 19.32 9.80
CA THR A 14 -7.66 20.53 9.28
C THR A 14 -8.77 20.21 8.29
N TYR A 15 -8.54 19.23 7.41
CA TYR A 15 -9.47 18.87 6.34
C TYR A 15 -9.98 17.43 6.44
N GLY A 16 -9.51 16.67 7.44
CA GLY A 16 -9.83 15.26 7.60
C GLY A 16 -9.16 14.34 6.57
N ASN A 17 -8.13 14.82 5.86
CA ASN A 17 -7.45 14.03 4.85
C ASN A 17 -6.54 12.98 5.48
N THR A 18 -6.44 11.80 4.87
CA THR A 18 -5.39 10.83 5.18
C THR A 18 -4.44 10.72 4.00
N TYR A 19 -3.15 10.75 4.30
CA TYR A 19 -2.09 10.49 3.34
C TYR A 19 -1.28 9.28 3.78
N HIS A 20 -0.59 8.65 2.85
CA HIS A 20 0.26 7.52 3.14
C HIS A 20 1.50 7.44 2.24
N SER A 21 2.50 6.72 2.71
CA SER A 21 3.65 6.30 1.93
C SER A 21 3.77 4.79 2.02
N VAL A 22 4.30 4.18 0.95
CA VAL A 22 4.51 2.75 0.86
C VAL A 22 6.00 2.46 0.65
N ARG A 23 6.49 1.43 1.32
CA ARG A 23 7.75 0.76 0.98
C ARG A 23 7.48 -0.73 0.82
N VAL A 24 8.05 -1.33 -0.20
CA VAL A 24 7.98 -2.79 -0.40
C VAL A 24 9.38 -3.35 -0.30
N HIS A 25 9.52 -4.38 0.51
CA HIS A 25 10.76 -5.10 0.73
C HIS A 25 10.64 -6.54 0.23
N LYS A 26 11.74 -7.08 -0.29
CA LYS A 26 11.87 -8.49 -0.65
C LYS A 26 13.29 -8.95 -0.31
N ASP A 27 13.39 -10.09 0.36
CA ASP A 27 14.69 -10.70 0.75
C ASP A 27 15.61 -9.71 1.51
N GLY A 28 15.03 -8.85 2.35
CA GLY A 28 15.75 -7.85 3.16
C GLY A 28 16.14 -6.55 2.44
N ALA A 29 15.83 -6.42 1.15
CA ALA A 29 16.08 -5.20 0.38
C ALA A 29 14.80 -4.43 0.08
N GLN A 30 14.83 -3.10 0.16
CA GLN A 30 13.75 -2.26 -0.33
C GLN A 30 13.79 -2.24 -1.87
N ILE A 31 12.69 -2.67 -2.49
CA ILE A 31 12.59 -2.80 -3.95
C ILE A 31 11.65 -1.77 -4.59
N LEU A 32 10.70 -1.22 -3.83
CA LEU A 32 9.80 -0.16 -4.29
C LEU A 32 9.51 0.85 -3.19
N THR A 33 9.21 2.08 -3.61
CA THR A 33 8.67 3.10 -2.73
C THR A 33 7.65 3.97 -3.45
N VAL A 34 6.56 4.28 -2.76
CA VAL A 34 5.62 5.34 -3.14
C VAL A 34 5.69 6.40 -2.04
N PRO A 35 6.31 7.56 -2.29
CA PRO A 35 6.72 8.47 -1.23
C PRO A 35 5.56 9.20 -0.55
N PHE A 36 4.50 9.51 -1.30
CA PHE A 36 3.34 10.22 -0.77
C PHE A 36 2.13 10.02 -1.68
N SER A 37 1.01 9.58 -1.12
CA SER A 37 -0.26 9.43 -1.82
C SER A 37 -1.40 9.79 -0.88
N TYR A 38 -2.51 10.25 -1.45
CA TYR A 38 -3.76 10.40 -0.71
C TYR A 38 -4.45 9.04 -0.59
N GLY A 39 -5.06 8.77 0.57
CA GLY A 39 -5.96 7.63 0.73
C GLY A 39 -6.24 7.20 2.16
N TYR A 40 -7.34 6.49 2.34
CA TYR A 40 -7.86 6.04 3.63
C TYR A 40 -7.86 4.52 3.79
N GLY A 41 -7.92 4.07 5.04
CA GLY A 41 -8.07 2.65 5.37
C GLY A 41 -6.98 1.82 4.71
N ASP A 42 -7.40 0.87 3.88
CA ASP A 42 -6.53 -0.07 3.16
C ASP A 42 -6.03 0.45 1.81
N GLN A 43 -6.34 1.70 1.43
CA GLN A 43 -5.87 2.28 0.17
C GLN A 43 -4.34 2.37 0.08
N CYS A 44 -3.62 2.29 1.20
CA CYS A 44 -2.17 2.15 1.20
C CYS A 44 -1.72 0.81 0.58
N LEU A 45 -2.45 -0.28 0.84
CA LEU A 45 -2.19 -1.58 0.25
C LEU A 45 -2.57 -1.58 -1.22
N GLU A 46 -3.68 -0.94 -1.59
CA GLU A 46 -4.04 -0.76 -2.99
C GLU A 46 -2.95 -0.03 -3.79
N THR A 47 -2.39 1.03 -3.19
CA THR A 47 -1.26 1.77 -3.76
C THR A 47 -0.03 0.87 -3.92
N ALA A 48 0.27 0.04 -2.92
CA ALA A 48 1.36 -0.92 -2.98
C ALA A 48 1.16 -1.94 -4.10
N LEU A 49 -0.02 -2.54 -4.19
CA LEU A 49 -0.35 -3.57 -5.18
C LEU A 49 -0.31 -3.01 -6.60
N SER A 50 -0.84 -1.81 -6.82
CA SER A 50 -0.70 -1.15 -8.13
C SER A 50 0.76 -0.91 -8.49
N ALA A 51 1.56 -0.33 -7.59
CA ALA A 51 2.98 -0.10 -7.84
C ALA A 51 3.77 -1.40 -8.10
N MET A 52 3.41 -2.48 -7.41
CA MET A 52 4.02 -3.81 -7.63
C MET A 52 3.61 -4.40 -8.98
N ALA A 53 2.36 -4.25 -9.40
CA ALA A 53 1.89 -4.72 -10.70
C ALA A 53 2.53 -3.91 -11.85
N ASP A 54 2.61 -2.59 -11.72
CA ASP A 54 3.25 -1.70 -12.69
C ASP A 54 4.75 -2.00 -12.84
N ALA A 55 5.40 -2.42 -11.75
CA ALA A 55 6.80 -2.87 -11.76
C ALA A 55 6.99 -4.33 -12.21
N GLY A 56 5.91 -5.06 -12.55
CA GLY A 56 5.95 -6.46 -12.97
C GLY A 56 6.35 -7.45 -11.85
N LEU A 57 6.22 -7.05 -10.59
CA LEU A 57 6.59 -7.88 -9.43
C LEU A 57 5.48 -8.86 -9.02
N ILE A 58 4.25 -8.55 -9.40
CA ILE A 58 3.05 -9.39 -9.26
C ILE A 58 2.29 -9.39 -10.59
N PRO A 59 1.40 -10.36 -10.83
CA PRO A 59 0.54 -10.34 -12.01
C PRO A 59 -0.29 -9.06 -12.13
N PRO A 60 -0.66 -8.64 -13.36
CA PRO A 60 -1.57 -7.53 -13.57
C PRO A 60 -2.87 -7.72 -12.80
N ARG A 61 -3.42 -6.61 -12.30
CA ARG A 61 -4.62 -6.60 -11.47
C ARG A 61 -5.87 -6.46 -12.35
N THR A 62 -6.91 -7.21 -12.00
CA THR A 62 -8.18 -7.27 -12.71
C THR A 62 -9.19 -6.33 -12.08
N ARG A 63 -9.80 -5.45 -12.89
CA ARG A 63 -10.79 -4.48 -12.41
C ARG A 63 -12.19 -5.09 -12.37
N HIS A 64 -12.91 -4.89 -11.26
CA HIS A 64 -14.34 -5.14 -11.18
C HIS A 64 -15.13 -4.09 -11.98
N GLY A 65 -16.34 -4.46 -12.41
CA GLY A 65 -17.28 -3.52 -13.05
C GLY A 65 -17.68 -2.32 -12.19
N ASN A 66 -17.54 -2.41 -10.86
CA ASN A 66 -17.77 -1.31 -9.92
C ASN A 66 -16.55 -0.39 -9.70
N GLY A 67 -15.43 -0.69 -10.36
CA GLY A 67 -14.21 0.11 -10.32
C GLY A 67 -13.16 -0.27 -9.27
N GLY A 68 -13.41 -1.25 -8.41
CA GLY A 68 -12.40 -1.87 -7.53
C GLY A 68 -11.53 -2.91 -8.26
N TYR A 69 -10.56 -3.51 -7.57
CA TYR A 69 -9.74 -4.62 -8.09
C TYR A 69 -10.09 -5.95 -7.41
N LEU A 70 -9.97 -7.07 -8.13
CA LEU A 70 -10.12 -8.42 -7.56
C LEU A 70 -8.98 -8.72 -6.57
N GLU A 71 -7.75 -8.37 -6.95
CA GLU A 71 -6.52 -8.57 -6.19
C GLU A 71 -6.33 -7.39 -5.23
N SER A 72 -7.18 -7.30 -4.20
CA SER A 72 -7.25 -6.14 -3.30
C SER A 72 -7.41 -6.51 -1.83
N GLY A 73 -7.04 -5.58 -0.96
CA GLY A 73 -7.26 -5.67 0.48
C GLY A 73 -6.36 -6.67 1.24
N THR A 74 -6.53 -6.67 2.56
CA THR A 74 -5.67 -7.41 3.51
C THR A 74 -5.73 -8.92 3.34
N ARG A 75 -6.91 -9.47 3.00
CA ARG A 75 -7.08 -10.91 2.77
C ARG A 75 -6.23 -11.38 1.60
N TRP A 76 -6.36 -10.74 0.44
CA TRP A 76 -5.63 -11.12 -0.77
C TRP A 76 -4.11 -11.00 -0.58
N VAL A 77 -3.66 -9.89 0.05
CA VAL A 77 -2.23 -9.69 0.38
C VAL A 77 -1.68 -10.86 1.20
N ARG A 78 -2.44 -11.35 2.19
CA ARG A 78 -1.99 -12.40 3.11
C ARG A 78 -2.14 -13.81 2.53
N GLU A 79 -3.26 -14.11 1.89
CA GLU A 79 -3.67 -15.47 1.53
C GLU A 79 -3.29 -15.83 0.09
N ASP A 80 -3.41 -14.91 -0.84
CA ASP A 80 -3.13 -15.14 -2.27
C ASP A 80 -1.70 -14.73 -2.65
N LEU A 81 -1.29 -13.52 -2.26
CA LEU A 81 0.08 -13.03 -2.50
C LEU A 81 1.09 -13.65 -1.52
N GLY A 82 0.63 -14.10 -0.36
CA GLY A 82 1.50 -14.63 0.70
C GLY A 82 2.46 -13.58 1.27
N ALA A 83 2.12 -12.29 1.18
CA ALA A 83 2.94 -11.18 1.68
C ALA A 83 2.60 -10.83 3.14
N LEU A 84 3.59 -10.27 3.82
CA LEU A 84 3.41 -9.61 5.10
C LEU A 84 3.11 -8.14 4.87
N TYR A 85 2.38 -7.51 5.79
CA TYR A 85 2.20 -6.06 5.78
C TYR A 85 2.23 -5.46 7.17
N THR A 86 2.62 -4.20 7.25
CA THR A 86 2.60 -3.39 8.47
C THR A 86 2.02 -2.03 8.14
N VAL A 87 1.04 -1.61 8.91
CA VAL A 87 0.45 -0.26 8.80
C VAL A 87 0.72 0.47 10.09
N VAL A 88 1.35 1.65 9.99
CA VAL A 88 1.63 2.50 11.13
C VAL A 88 1.00 3.86 10.90
N ASP A 89 0.10 4.25 11.80
CA ASP A 89 -0.35 5.63 11.91
C ASP A 89 0.73 6.42 12.62
N VAL A 90 1.23 7.46 11.96
CA VAL A 90 2.33 8.27 12.46
C VAL A 90 1.87 9.69 12.70
N ASP A 91 2.34 10.27 13.79
CA ASP A 91 2.13 11.68 14.07
C ASP A 91 2.67 12.54 12.93
N ARG A 92 1.98 13.64 12.68
CA ARG A 92 2.24 14.60 11.59
C ARG A 92 3.74 14.86 11.46
N LYS A 93 4.28 14.64 10.26
CA LYS A 93 5.57 15.24 9.86
C LYS A 93 5.35 16.75 9.88
N LYS A 94 6.16 17.51 10.63
CA LYS A 94 5.95 18.93 11.00
C LYS A 94 5.67 19.92 9.84
N ASP A 95 5.62 19.49 8.59
CA ASP A 95 5.56 20.34 7.39
C ASP A 95 4.48 19.91 6.36
N LEU A 96 3.48 19.10 6.75
CA LEU A 96 2.22 18.95 5.99
C LEU A 96 1.15 19.87 6.52
#